data_AF-A0A1A8QFH3-F1
#
_entry.id   AF-A0A1A8QFH3-F1
#
_cell.length_a   1.000
_cell.length_b   1.000
_cell.length_c   1.000
_cell.angle_alpha   90.00
_cell.angle_beta   90.00
_cell.angle_gamma   90.00
#
_symmetry.space_group_name_H-M   'P 1'
#
loop_
_entity.id
_entity.type
_entity.pdbx_description
1 polymer ?
#
loop_
_entity_poly.entity_id
_entity_poly.type
_entity_poly.pdbx_seq_one_letter_code
_entity_poly.pdbx_strand_id
1 'polypeptide(L)'
;CCKYTVHNQCANKNPEPCARTFVKSKQEIGKATHDWIKADCNSTKCQVCFKKIKTLAGKWCVWCQEVRHDDCVIPGVPKCDCGPLKDHILPPWAIYSVSKEEDTKLLNVTPDGHILQISPVPDTHPLLVFVNPKSGGNQGQRVLRKFQGLLNPRQVYNLSNVGPAPGLHFFRNMLQYRILVCGGDGTVGWLLDAIDKAELKVCPPVAVLPLGTGNDMARCLRWGGGYEGAELTEILKEIEASEVIPLDRWSFQVIPNNPQEVEDPVPYEIINNYFSIGVDASIAHRFHSMREKHPQRFNSRMKNKLRYLEFATSESISASCKKLIDCLEIECCGSPLKLNNRSLEGIAILNIPSIHGGSNLWGESKKPDSPSEGRRSEVITDPEILKTVTQEISDKRFEVVGLEGAIEMG
;
A
#
# COMPACT_ATOMS: atom_id res chain seq x y z
N CYS A 1 -8.46 -7.47 20.67
CA CYS A 1 -8.49 -7.21 22.13
C CYS A 1 -7.40 -6.21 22.46
N CYS A 2 -7.73 -5.16 23.22
CA CYS A 2 -6.73 -4.27 23.80
C CYS A 2 -5.86 -5.10 24.75
N LYS A 3 -4.54 -5.15 24.50
CA LYS A 3 -3.58 -5.69 25.46
C LYS A 3 -3.15 -4.52 26.34
N TYR A 4 -3.74 -4.39 27.52
CA TYR A 4 -3.23 -3.46 28.54
C TYR A 4 -2.34 -4.21 29.52
N THR A 5 -1.18 -3.64 29.79
CA THR A 5 -0.30 -4.09 30.87
C THR A 5 -0.61 -3.22 32.07
N VAL A 6 -1.12 -3.83 33.13
CA VAL A 6 -1.41 -3.18 34.41
C VAL A 6 -0.55 -3.82 35.49
N HIS A 7 -0.18 -3.05 36.51
CA HIS A 7 0.42 -3.62 37.71
C HIS A 7 -0.54 -4.67 38.30
N ASN A 8 -0.01 -5.74 38.91
CA ASN A 8 -0.84 -6.80 39.53
C ASN A 8 -1.89 -6.24 40.52
N GLN A 9 -1.54 -5.18 41.26
CA GLN A 9 -2.44 -4.51 42.20
C GLN A 9 -3.56 -3.70 41.52
N CYS A 10 -3.40 -3.38 40.24
CA CYS A 10 -4.37 -2.65 39.43
C CYS A 10 -5.22 -3.57 38.54
N ALA A 11 -4.88 -4.85 38.42
CA ALA A 11 -5.58 -5.81 37.55
C ALA A 11 -7.06 -6.01 37.92
N ASN A 12 -7.40 -5.87 39.21
CA ASN A 12 -8.76 -5.99 39.72
C ASN A 12 -9.51 -4.65 39.79
N LYS A 13 -8.85 -3.52 39.47
CA LYS A 13 -9.54 -2.24 39.32
C LYS A 13 -10.17 -2.23 37.94
N ASN A 14 -11.49 -2.43 37.90
CA ASN A 14 -12.32 -2.50 36.69
C ASN A 14 -11.83 -1.49 35.64
N PRO A 15 -11.05 -1.90 34.62
CA PRO A 15 -10.47 -0.97 33.68
C PRO A 15 -11.62 -0.35 32.88
N GLU A 16 -11.48 0.93 32.50
CA GLU A 16 -12.51 1.55 31.67
C GLU A 16 -12.70 0.74 30.38
N PRO A 17 -13.97 0.53 29.95
CA PRO A 17 -14.24 -0.28 28.79
C PRO A 17 -13.57 0.33 27.55
N CYS A 18 -12.91 -0.51 26.77
CA CYS A 18 -12.36 -0.10 25.48
C CYS A 18 -13.50 0.38 24.55
N ALA A 19 -13.18 1.30 23.64
CA ALA A 19 -14.11 1.71 22.61
C ALA A 19 -14.65 0.49 21.85
N ARG A 20 -15.96 0.50 21.59
CA ARG A 20 -16.62 -0.60 20.87
C ARG A 20 -16.06 -0.66 19.46
N THR A 21 -15.93 -1.85 18.88
CA THR A 21 -15.49 -1.97 17.47
C THR A 21 -16.57 -2.58 16.58
N PHE A 22 -17.67 -3.05 17.18
CA PHE A 22 -18.84 -3.63 16.52
C PHE A 22 -20.02 -3.63 17.52
N VAL A 23 -21.24 -3.85 17.04
CA VAL A 23 -22.44 -4.07 17.85
C VAL A 23 -22.81 -5.56 17.92
N LYS A 24 -23.39 -5.97 19.05
CA LYS A 24 -23.76 -7.39 19.27
C LYS A 24 -25.12 -7.73 18.66
N SER A 25 -26.05 -6.77 18.64
CA SER A 25 -27.40 -6.96 18.10
C SER A 25 -27.59 -6.23 16.77
N LYS A 26 -28.30 -6.88 15.83
CA LYS A 26 -28.73 -6.23 14.57
C LYS A 26 -29.62 -5.01 14.81
N GLN A 27 -30.32 -4.94 15.95
CA GLN A 27 -31.15 -3.79 16.31
C GLN A 27 -30.34 -2.54 16.64
N GLU A 28 -29.02 -2.66 16.87
CA GLU A 28 -28.12 -1.54 17.14
C GLU A 28 -27.47 -0.97 15.87
N ILE A 29 -27.69 -1.60 14.71
CA ILE A 29 -27.17 -1.14 13.43
C ILE A 29 -27.74 0.25 13.12
N GLY A 30 -26.87 1.16 12.67
CA GLY A 30 -27.25 2.55 12.35
C GLY A 30 -27.53 3.44 13.57
N LYS A 31 -27.49 2.91 14.79
CA LYS A 31 -27.66 3.71 16.02
C LYS A 31 -26.33 4.38 16.40
N ALA A 32 -26.07 5.50 15.73
CA ALA A 32 -24.90 6.33 15.98
C ALA A 32 -24.78 6.73 17.46
N THR A 33 -23.64 6.41 18.07
CA THR A 33 -23.37 6.59 19.49
C THR A 33 -21.92 6.99 19.72
N HIS A 34 -21.69 7.91 20.64
CA HIS A 34 -20.33 8.28 21.03
C HIS A 34 -19.71 7.19 21.93
N ASP A 35 -18.47 6.80 21.64
CA ASP A 35 -17.64 6.03 22.57
C ASP A 35 -16.61 6.96 23.22
N TRP A 36 -16.87 7.30 24.48
CA TRP A 36 -16.08 8.25 25.27
C TRP A 36 -14.97 7.53 26.04
N ILE A 37 -13.75 8.02 25.91
CA ILE A 37 -12.58 7.59 26.70
C ILE A 37 -12.03 8.77 27.50
N LYS A 38 -11.40 8.50 28.65
CA LYS A 38 -10.67 9.53 29.40
C LYS A 38 -9.60 10.18 28.52
N ALA A 39 -9.57 11.50 28.55
CA ALA A 39 -8.66 12.29 27.76
C ALA A 39 -7.67 13.03 28.67
N ASP A 40 -6.38 12.88 28.40
CA ASP A 40 -5.37 13.73 29.04
C ASP A 40 -5.30 15.06 28.28
N CYS A 41 -6.22 15.96 28.64
CA CYS A 41 -6.41 17.23 27.96
C CYS A 41 -5.57 18.32 28.61
N ASN A 42 -4.44 18.66 28.00
CA ASN A 42 -3.80 19.95 28.24
C ASN A 42 -4.36 20.96 27.24
N SER A 43 -5.20 21.87 27.73
CA SER A 43 -5.67 23.10 27.05
C SER A 43 -6.77 23.02 25.97
N THR A 44 -7.46 21.89 25.83
CA THR A 44 -8.62 21.77 24.91
C THR A 44 -9.89 22.43 25.47
N LYS A 45 -10.72 23.01 24.60
CA LYS A 45 -12.05 23.55 24.98
C LYS A 45 -13.11 22.46 24.85
N CYS A 46 -14.07 22.44 25.77
CA CYS A 46 -15.22 21.56 25.67
C CYS A 46 -16.13 21.99 24.52
N GLN A 47 -16.57 21.05 23.69
CA GLN A 47 -17.43 21.33 22.53
C GLN A 47 -18.86 21.79 22.92
N VAL A 48 -19.29 21.53 24.16
CA VAL A 48 -20.64 21.90 24.64
C VAL A 48 -20.63 23.28 25.29
N CYS A 49 -19.76 23.50 26.29
CA CYS A 49 -19.76 24.75 27.06
C CYS A 49 -18.68 25.75 26.63
N PHE A 50 -17.80 25.37 25.68
CA PHE A 50 -16.67 26.16 25.17
C PHE A 50 -15.64 26.61 26.23
N LYS A 51 -15.74 26.11 27.46
CA LYS A 51 -14.79 26.36 28.55
C LYS A 51 -13.60 25.41 28.46
N LYS A 52 -12.45 25.84 29.00
CA LYS A 52 -11.22 25.04 29.09
C LYS A 52 -11.47 23.78 29.93
N ILE A 53 -10.96 22.65 29.46
CA ILE A 53 -10.95 21.39 30.21
C ILE A 53 -9.68 21.38 31.06
N LYS A 54 -9.84 21.18 32.37
CA LYS A 54 -8.72 21.00 33.30
C LYS A 54 -8.12 19.61 33.10
N THR A 55 -6.82 19.46 33.36
CA THR A 55 -6.10 18.20 33.24
C THR A 55 -6.84 17.08 33.99
N LEU A 56 -7.04 15.93 33.33
CA LEU A 56 -7.78 14.74 33.81
C LEU A 56 -9.31 14.88 34.03
N ALA A 57 -9.95 15.97 33.61
CA ALA A 57 -11.39 16.22 33.83
C ALA A 57 -12.22 16.27 32.52
N GLY A 58 -11.85 15.46 31.52
CA GLY A 58 -12.51 15.44 30.23
C GLY A 58 -12.54 14.07 29.56
N LYS A 59 -13.54 13.90 28.68
CA LYS A 59 -13.72 12.75 27.82
C LYS A 59 -13.53 13.13 26.36
N TRP A 60 -12.89 12.25 25.62
CA TRP A 60 -12.70 12.33 24.18
C TRP A 60 -13.55 11.26 23.51
N CYS A 61 -14.29 11.58 22.45
CA CYS A 61 -14.98 10.58 21.65
C CYS A 61 -14.03 10.01 20.58
N VAL A 62 -13.79 8.70 20.59
CA VAL A 62 -12.80 8.06 19.70
C VAL A 62 -13.13 8.26 18.21
N TRP A 63 -14.42 8.39 17.86
CA TRP A 63 -14.86 8.48 16.47
C TRP A 63 -14.91 9.92 15.95
N CYS A 64 -15.65 10.82 16.60
CA CYS A 64 -15.76 12.21 16.14
C CYS A 64 -14.68 13.14 16.66
N GLN A 65 -13.81 12.66 17.56
CA GLN A 65 -12.72 13.42 18.17
C GLN A 65 -13.15 14.64 19.00
N GLU A 66 -14.45 14.77 19.29
CA GLU A 66 -14.93 15.80 20.21
C GLU A 66 -14.40 15.56 21.61
N VAL A 67 -14.10 16.67 22.30
CA VAL A 67 -13.72 16.64 23.71
C VAL A 67 -14.78 17.38 24.53
N ARG A 68 -15.24 16.75 25.61
CA ARG A 68 -16.25 17.29 26.53
C ARG A 68 -15.78 17.16 27.97
N HIS A 69 -16.22 18.06 28.85
CA HIS A 69 -16.11 17.81 30.31
C HIS A 69 -16.93 16.57 30.68
N ASP A 70 -16.57 15.94 31.79
CA ASP A 70 -17.32 14.78 32.32
C ASP A 70 -18.83 15.09 32.47
N ASP A 71 -19.15 16.26 33.02
CA ASP A 71 -20.53 16.74 33.23
C ASP A 71 -21.23 17.18 31.93
N CYS A 72 -20.46 17.41 30.85
CA CYS A 72 -21.00 17.79 29.54
C CYS A 72 -21.29 16.58 28.65
N VAL A 73 -21.04 15.35 29.12
CA VAL A 73 -21.39 14.13 28.39
C VAL A 73 -22.85 13.76 28.68
N ILE A 74 -23.74 14.28 27.84
CA ILE A 74 -25.18 13.98 27.89
C ILE A 74 -25.45 12.71 27.07
N PRO A 75 -26.12 11.69 27.64
CA PRO A 75 -26.51 10.51 26.89
C PRO A 75 -27.50 10.83 25.75
N GLY A 76 -27.26 10.28 24.57
CA GLY A 76 -28.24 10.25 23.47
C GLY A 76 -28.32 11.49 22.58
N VAL A 77 -27.71 12.63 22.93
CA VAL A 77 -27.72 13.84 22.08
C VAL A 77 -26.43 14.68 22.24
N PRO A 78 -25.87 15.23 21.15
CA PRO A 78 -26.09 14.84 19.76
C PRO A 78 -25.59 13.39 19.50
N LYS A 79 -25.99 12.81 18.36
CA LYS A 79 -25.44 11.52 17.90
C LYS A 79 -24.04 11.75 17.33
N CYS A 80 -23.19 10.74 17.42
CA CYS A 80 -21.85 10.80 16.85
C CYS A 80 -21.93 10.78 15.32
N ASP A 81 -21.24 11.71 14.67
CA ASP A 81 -21.15 11.84 13.21
C ASP A 81 -19.82 11.34 12.63
N CYS A 82 -18.97 10.73 13.46
CA CYS A 82 -17.59 10.34 13.13
C CYS A 82 -16.67 11.52 12.73
N GLY A 83 -17.12 12.76 12.92
CA GLY A 83 -16.32 13.97 12.80
C GLY A 83 -15.62 14.13 11.44
N PRO A 84 -14.42 14.73 11.40
CA PRO A 84 -13.70 15.01 10.16
C PRO A 84 -13.28 13.78 9.35
N LEU A 85 -13.28 12.59 9.95
CA LEU A 85 -12.84 11.34 9.31
C LEU A 85 -14.02 10.44 8.93
N LYS A 86 -15.25 10.96 8.93
CA LYS A 86 -16.47 10.18 8.69
C LYS A 86 -16.47 9.38 7.39
N ASP A 87 -15.83 9.87 6.33
CA ASP A 87 -15.76 9.17 5.04
C ASP A 87 -14.94 7.87 5.16
N HIS A 88 -13.88 7.90 5.98
CA HIS A 88 -12.94 6.78 6.12
C HIS A 88 -13.30 5.82 7.25
N ILE A 89 -13.99 6.26 8.29
CA ILE A 89 -14.30 5.45 9.47
C ILE A 89 -15.41 4.45 9.15
N LEU A 90 -15.18 3.17 9.47
CA LEU A 90 -16.21 2.14 9.55
C LEU A 90 -16.70 2.08 11.01
N PRO A 91 -17.80 2.77 11.38
CA PRO A 91 -18.16 2.92 12.78
C PRO A 91 -18.63 1.60 13.40
N PRO A 92 -18.61 1.48 14.74
CA PRO A 92 -19.03 0.24 15.41
C PRO A 92 -20.47 -0.17 15.11
N TRP A 93 -21.38 0.79 14.91
CA TRP A 93 -22.79 0.54 14.54
C TRP A 93 -22.99 0.17 13.07
N ALA A 94 -21.92 0.03 12.31
CA ALA A 94 -21.92 -0.53 10.95
C ALA A 94 -21.31 -1.95 10.90
N ILE A 95 -20.81 -2.48 12.02
CA ILE A 95 -20.27 -3.83 12.11
C ILE A 95 -21.10 -4.61 13.12
N TYR A 96 -21.63 -5.78 12.75
CA TYR A 96 -22.47 -6.58 13.65
C TYR A 96 -22.04 -8.04 13.70
N SER A 97 -22.31 -8.69 14.83
CA SER A 97 -22.12 -10.13 14.97
C SER A 97 -23.29 -10.90 14.35
N VAL A 98 -22.99 -12.00 13.65
CA VAL A 98 -23.99 -13.01 13.22
C VAL A 98 -23.82 -14.32 13.97
N SER A 99 -24.92 -15.09 14.07
CA SER A 99 -24.94 -16.45 14.65
C SER A 99 -24.31 -17.48 13.69
N LYS A 100 -23.80 -18.58 14.25
CA LYS A 100 -22.88 -19.58 13.65
C LYS A 100 -23.45 -20.48 12.51
N GLU A 101 -24.44 -20.03 11.75
CA GLU A 101 -25.12 -20.90 10.76
C GLU A 101 -24.50 -20.90 9.35
N GLU A 102 -23.50 -20.06 9.06
CA GLU A 102 -22.82 -20.04 7.76
C GLU A 102 -21.33 -20.42 7.88
N ASP A 103 -20.83 -21.10 6.84
CA ASP A 103 -19.51 -21.74 6.72
C ASP A 103 -18.37 -21.07 7.50
N THR A 104 -18.02 -21.68 8.64
CA THR A 104 -17.05 -21.18 9.63
C THR A 104 -15.59 -21.08 9.16
N LYS A 105 -15.26 -21.49 7.94
CA LYS A 105 -13.84 -21.63 7.51
C LYS A 105 -13.19 -20.33 7.04
N LEU A 106 -13.94 -19.26 6.78
CA LEU A 106 -13.39 -18.02 6.19
C LEU A 106 -13.83 -16.72 6.85
N LEU A 107 -14.69 -16.79 7.87
CA LEU A 107 -15.28 -15.60 8.47
C LEU A 107 -14.31 -14.84 9.38
N ASN A 108 -14.47 -13.52 9.50
CA ASN A 108 -13.73 -12.73 10.48
C ASN A 108 -14.24 -13.03 11.89
N VAL A 109 -13.68 -14.07 12.50
CA VAL A 109 -14.01 -14.52 13.84
C VAL A 109 -13.19 -13.72 14.87
N THR A 110 -13.87 -13.07 15.81
CA THR A 110 -13.18 -12.43 16.94
C THR A 110 -12.57 -13.50 17.85
N PRO A 111 -11.56 -13.17 18.69
CA PRO A 111 -11.04 -14.12 19.68
C PRO A 111 -12.13 -14.74 20.59
N ASP A 112 -13.25 -14.02 20.75
CA ASP A 112 -14.41 -14.43 21.56
C ASP A 112 -15.46 -15.22 20.74
N GLY A 113 -15.15 -15.58 19.48
CA GLY A 113 -15.99 -16.44 18.64
C GLY A 113 -17.08 -15.73 17.82
N HIS A 114 -17.09 -14.40 17.76
CA HIS A 114 -18.08 -13.65 16.97
C HIS A 114 -17.71 -13.59 15.49
N ILE A 115 -18.63 -13.99 14.62
CA ILE A 115 -18.53 -13.77 13.17
C ILE A 115 -19.03 -12.36 12.88
N LEU A 116 -18.19 -11.53 12.26
CA LEU A 116 -18.53 -10.14 11.95
C LEU A 116 -18.97 -9.95 10.50
N GLN A 117 -19.99 -9.11 10.31
CA GLN A 117 -20.43 -8.62 9.00
C GLN A 117 -20.52 -7.09 9.01
N ILE A 118 -20.44 -6.49 7.81
CA ILE A 118 -20.52 -5.04 7.62
C ILE A 118 -21.88 -4.68 7.03
N SER A 119 -22.56 -3.71 7.64
CA SER A 119 -23.67 -2.98 7.05
C SER A 119 -23.12 -1.71 6.38
N PRO A 120 -23.36 -1.48 5.08
CA PRO A 120 -22.91 -0.26 4.41
C PRO A 120 -23.40 1.01 5.12
N VAL A 121 -22.55 2.03 5.15
CA VAL A 121 -22.87 3.36 5.66
C VAL A 121 -23.09 4.28 4.45
N PRO A 122 -24.26 4.91 4.30
CA PRO A 122 -24.54 5.81 3.18
C PRO A 122 -23.54 6.97 3.11
N ASP A 123 -23.24 7.44 1.90
CA ASP A 123 -22.41 8.63 1.64
C ASP A 123 -21.01 8.58 2.29
N THR A 124 -20.41 7.39 2.38
CA THR A 124 -19.06 7.19 2.91
C THR A 124 -18.28 6.15 2.09
N HIS A 125 -16.97 6.20 2.17
CA HIS A 125 -16.05 5.25 1.54
C HIS A 125 -15.06 4.70 2.57
N PRO A 126 -15.47 3.76 3.45
CA PRO A 126 -14.62 3.28 4.53
C PRO A 126 -13.24 2.83 4.03
N LEU A 127 -12.19 3.24 4.72
CA LEU A 127 -10.81 2.97 4.31
C LEU A 127 -10.32 1.66 4.92
N LEU A 128 -9.94 0.69 4.09
CA LEU A 128 -9.28 -0.54 4.51
C LEU A 128 -7.76 -0.34 4.45
N VAL A 129 -7.08 -0.38 5.59
CA VAL A 129 -5.66 -0.06 5.71
C VAL A 129 -4.82 -1.32 5.94
N PHE A 130 -3.84 -1.55 5.08
CA PHE A 130 -2.83 -2.60 5.23
C PHE A 130 -1.47 -1.99 5.54
N VAL A 131 -0.83 -2.41 6.63
CA VAL A 131 0.47 -1.88 7.03
C VAL A 131 1.49 -3.00 7.12
N ASN A 132 2.65 -2.82 6.48
CA ASN A 132 3.83 -3.64 6.70
C ASN A 132 4.70 -3.01 7.82
N PRO A 133 4.71 -3.55 9.05
CA PRO A 133 5.42 -2.93 10.17
C PRO A 133 6.93 -2.87 10.01
N LYS A 134 7.50 -3.77 9.19
CA LYS A 134 8.94 -3.84 8.91
C LYS A 134 9.42 -2.74 7.96
N SER A 135 8.51 -2.10 7.23
CA SER A 135 8.86 -1.04 6.28
C SER A 135 9.30 0.26 6.98
N GLY A 136 10.17 1.02 6.31
CA GLY A 136 10.59 2.36 6.71
C GLY A 136 11.49 2.44 7.93
N GLY A 137 12.24 1.38 8.26
CA GLY A 137 13.08 1.36 9.46
C GLY A 137 12.25 1.34 10.75
N ASN A 138 11.23 0.48 10.80
CA ASN A 138 10.22 0.37 11.87
C ASN A 138 9.21 1.52 11.97
N GLN A 139 9.21 2.47 11.01
CA GLN A 139 8.13 3.46 10.90
C GLN A 139 6.76 2.81 10.70
N GLY A 140 6.70 1.67 9.99
CA GLY A 140 5.46 0.92 9.80
C GLY A 140 4.76 0.55 11.12
N GLN A 141 5.52 0.18 12.16
CA GLN A 141 4.93 -0.12 13.47
C GLN A 141 4.31 1.11 14.15
N ARG A 142 4.87 2.31 13.93
CA ARG A 142 4.30 3.57 14.43
C ARG A 142 3.04 3.94 13.65
N VAL A 143 3.09 3.82 12.32
CA VAL A 143 1.96 4.07 11.41
C VAL A 143 0.79 3.15 11.74
N LEU A 144 1.04 1.85 11.92
CA LEU A 144 0.02 0.87 12.31
C LEU A 144 -0.71 1.30 13.59
N ARG A 145 0.03 1.67 14.64
CA ARG A 145 -0.55 2.12 15.91
C ARG A 145 -1.34 3.42 15.77
N LYS A 146 -0.84 4.39 14.99
CA LYS A 146 -1.57 5.65 14.75
C LYS A 146 -2.89 5.37 14.00
N PHE A 147 -2.89 4.57 12.94
CA PHE A 147 -4.14 4.23 12.22
C PHE A 147 -5.14 3.45 13.08
N GLN A 148 -4.68 2.54 13.95
CA GLN A 148 -5.56 1.84 14.91
C GLN A 148 -6.20 2.78 15.95
N GLY A 149 -5.67 3.99 16.14
CA GLY A 149 -6.28 5.02 16.98
C GLY A 149 -7.16 6.01 16.20
N LEU A 150 -6.93 6.18 14.90
CA LEU A 150 -7.69 7.11 14.04
C LEU A 150 -8.92 6.46 13.39
N LEU A 151 -8.83 5.17 13.06
CA LEU A 151 -9.87 4.39 12.40
C LEU A 151 -10.35 3.27 13.33
N ASN A 152 -11.45 2.61 12.97
CA ASN A 152 -11.83 1.39 13.68
C ASN A 152 -10.72 0.34 13.49
N PRO A 153 -10.18 -0.27 14.56
CA PRO A 153 -9.12 -1.29 14.46
C PRO A 153 -9.46 -2.47 13.55
N ARG A 154 -10.76 -2.71 13.26
CA ARG A 154 -11.21 -3.72 12.29
C ARG A 154 -10.94 -3.36 10.82
N GLN A 155 -10.51 -2.13 10.56
CA GLN A 155 -10.09 -1.64 9.25
C GLN A 155 -8.57 -1.72 9.04
N VAL A 156 -7.79 -2.00 10.09
CA VAL A 156 -6.34 -1.82 10.06
C VAL A 156 -5.62 -3.16 10.26
N TYR A 157 -5.00 -3.66 9.20
CA TYR A 157 -4.41 -4.98 9.14
C TYR A 157 -2.88 -4.92 9.12
N ASN A 158 -2.27 -5.77 9.95
CA ASN A 158 -0.83 -5.98 9.97
C ASN A 158 -0.46 -7.09 8.97
N LEU A 159 0.18 -6.70 7.88
CA LEU A 159 0.60 -7.61 6.80
C LEU A 159 1.64 -8.64 7.25
N SER A 160 2.52 -8.32 8.21
CA SER A 160 3.54 -9.27 8.68
C SER A 160 2.97 -10.42 9.53
N ASN A 161 1.72 -10.33 10.00
CA ASN A 161 1.13 -11.36 10.86
C ASN A 161 0.23 -12.32 10.09
N VAL A 162 -0.77 -11.80 9.38
CA VAL A 162 -1.85 -12.60 8.77
C VAL A 162 -2.02 -12.34 7.28
N GLY A 163 -1.15 -11.51 6.69
CA GLY A 163 -1.25 -11.09 5.30
C GLY A 163 -2.51 -10.25 5.00
N PRO A 164 -2.80 -10.00 3.71
CA PRO A 164 -3.91 -9.16 3.27
C PRO A 164 -5.28 -9.89 3.27
N ALA A 165 -5.29 -11.22 3.13
CA ALA A 165 -6.50 -12.00 2.90
C ALA A 165 -7.62 -11.79 3.93
N PRO A 166 -7.36 -11.71 5.26
CA PRO A 166 -8.44 -11.48 6.24
C PRO A 166 -9.15 -10.14 6.08
N GLY A 167 -8.42 -9.09 5.67
CA GLY A 167 -8.99 -7.77 5.44
C GLY A 167 -9.82 -7.73 4.16
N LEU A 168 -9.28 -8.30 3.08
CA LEU A 168 -10.00 -8.40 1.80
C LEU A 168 -11.27 -9.22 1.95
N HIS A 169 -11.22 -10.35 2.66
CA HIS A 169 -12.40 -11.16 2.94
C HIS A 169 -13.45 -10.39 3.74
N PHE A 170 -13.06 -9.62 4.75
CA PHE A 170 -14.01 -8.87 5.57
C PHE A 170 -14.80 -7.84 4.78
N PHE A 171 -14.13 -7.16 3.85
CA PHE A 171 -14.71 -6.13 3.00
C PHE A 171 -15.35 -6.68 1.72
N ARG A 172 -15.27 -7.99 1.43
CA ARG A 172 -15.69 -8.61 0.15
C ARG A 172 -17.11 -8.29 -0.31
N ASN A 173 -18.01 -8.01 0.64
CA ASN A 173 -19.42 -7.74 0.37
C ASN A 173 -19.74 -6.24 0.24
N MET A 174 -18.78 -5.36 0.54
CA MET A 174 -18.93 -3.93 0.33
C MET A 174 -18.75 -3.59 -1.15
N LEU A 175 -19.55 -2.64 -1.63
CA LEU A 175 -19.50 -2.18 -3.03
C LEU A 175 -18.75 -0.85 -3.19
N GLN A 176 -18.59 -0.08 -2.10
CA GLN A 176 -17.93 1.22 -2.09
C GLN A 176 -17.02 1.30 -0.86
N TYR A 177 -15.72 1.28 -1.09
CA TYR A 177 -14.67 1.43 -0.09
C TYR A 177 -13.33 1.71 -0.80
N ARG A 178 -12.33 2.20 -0.07
CA ARG A 178 -10.97 2.43 -0.60
C ARG A 178 -9.97 1.58 0.17
N ILE A 179 -8.82 1.31 -0.42
CA ILE A 179 -7.71 0.63 0.23
C ILE A 179 -6.52 1.58 0.37
N LEU A 180 -5.85 1.56 1.52
CA LEU A 180 -4.54 2.18 1.73
C LEU A 180 -3.51 1.11 2.06
N VAL A 181 -2.40 1.08 1.32
CA VAL A 181 -1.25 0.21 1.61
C VAL A 181 -0.04 1.00 2.07
N CYS A 182 0.47 0.66 3.24
CA CYS A 182 1.63 1.30 3.86
C CYS A 182 2.85 0.38 3.77
N GLY A 183 3.75 0.66 2.82
CA GLY A 183 4.87 -0.22 2.51
C GLY A 183 5.79 0.32 1.41
N GLY A 184 6.68 -0.52 0.89
CA GLY A 184 7.40 -0.26 -0.36
C GLY A 184 6.77 -1.03 -1.53
N ASP A 185 7.37 -0.97 -2.72
CA ASP A 185 6.82 -1.54 -3.95
C ASP A 185 6.43 -3.03 -3.82
N GLY A 186 7.28 -3.85 -3.19
CA GLY A 186 6.95 -5.26 -2.95
C GLY A 186 5.74 -5.49 -2.03
N THR A 187 5.49 -4.60 -1.07
CA THR A 187 4.28 -4.65 -0.25
C THR A 187 3.04 -4.32 -1.08
N VAL A 188 3.15 -3.33 -1.98
CA VAL A 188 2.06 -2.94 -2.87
C VAL A 188 1.74 -4.07 -3.84
N GLY A 189 2.76 -4.61 -4.52
CA GLY A 189 2.58 -5.74 -5.45
C GLY A 189 1.97 -6.97 -4.80
N TRP A 190 2.38 -7.31 -3.56
CA TRP A 190 1.78 -8.41 -2.81
C TRP A 190 0.29 -8.19 -2.52
N LEU A 191 -0.11 -6.97 -2.17
CA LEU A 191 -1.53 -6.66 -1.95
C LEU A 191 -2.34 -6.71 -3.25
N LEU A 192 -1.80 -6.20 -4.36
CA LEU A 192 -2.46 -6.24 -5.66
C LEU A 192 -2.69 -7.68 -6.13
N ASP A 193 -1.68 -8.55 -6.00
CA ASP A 193 -1.81 -9.99 -6.27
C ASP A 193 -2.88 -10.65 -5.37
N ALA A 194 -2.93 -10.28 -4.09
CA ALA A 194 -3.96 -10.78 -3.19
C ALA A 194 -5.37 -10.29 -3.55
N ILE A 195 -5.51 -9.07 -4.10
CA ILE A 195 -6.79 -8.55 -4.59
C ILE A 195 -7.28 -9.37 -5.79
N ASP A 196 -6.39 -9.68 -6.74
CA ASP A 196 -6.75 -10.50 -7.91
C ASP A 196 -7.28 -11.88 -7.50
N LYS A 197 -6.67 -12.47 -6.47
CA LYS A 197 -7.05 -13.78 -5.93
C LYS A 197 -8.23 -13.76 -4.97
N ALA A 198 -8.68 -12.58 -4.51
CA ALA A 198 -9.69 -12.47 -3.46
C ALA A 198 -11.14 -12.55 -3.97
N GLU A 199 -11.36 -12.62 -5.29
CA GLU A 199 -12.70 -12.72 -5.91
C GLU A 199 -13.69 -11.68 -5.32
N LEU A 200 -13.23 -10.43 -5.23
CA LEU A 200 -14.04 -9.34 -4.69
C LEU A 200 -15.15 -8.95 -5.66
N LYS A 201 -16.29 -8.48 -5.13
CA LYS A 201 -17.42 -8.01 -5.95
C LYS A 201 -17.08 -6.77 -6.78
N VAL A 202 -16.09 -6.00 -6.33
CA VAL A 202 -15.60 -4.77 -6.95
C VAL A 202 -14.06 -4.75 -6.84
N CYS A 203 -13.40 -4.03 -7.74
CA CYS A 203 -11.98 -3.72 -7.60
C CYS A 203 -11.82 -2.35 -6.94
N PRO A 204 -11.55 -2.26 -5.62
CA PRO A 204 -11.46 -0.97 -4.93
C PRO A 204 -10.18 -0.21 -5.32
N PRO A 205 -10.22 1.14 -5.38
CA PRO A 205 -9.02 1.94 -5.61
C PRO A 205 -8.02 1.77 -4.46
N VAL A 206 -6.73 1.78 -4.79
CA VAL A 206 -5.61 1.56 -3.85
C VAL A 206 -4.72 2.80 -3.80
N ALA A 207 -4.63 3.43 -2.63
CA ALA A 207 -3.66 4.48 -2.32
C ALA A 207 -2.41 3.89 -1.66
N VAL A 208 -1.26 4.56 -1.81
CA VAL A 208 0.02 4.09 -1.28
C VAL A 208 0.59 5.09 -0.28
N LEU A 209 0.92 4.63 0.94
CA LEU A 209 1.78 5.37 1.86
C LEU A 209 3.22 4.83 1.72
N PRO A 210 4.15 5.60 1.13
CA PRO A 210 5.47 5.10 0.73
C PRO A 210 6.43 4.95 1.91
N LEU A 211 6.45 3.77 2.53
CA LEU A 211 7.35 3.45 3.65
C LEU A 211 8.66 2.77 3.20
N GLY A 212 8.77 2.33 1.95
CA GLY A 212 9.96 1.67 1.42
C GLY A 212 11.14 2.61 1.14
N THR A 213 12.18 2.06 0.47
CA THR A 213 13.35 2.83 0.02
C THR A 213 13.21 3.29 -1.44
N GLY A 214 12.78 2.37 -2.33
CA GLY A 214 12.44 2.63 -3.72
C GLY A 214 11.22 3.52 -3.80
N ASN A 215 10.02 2.95 -3.61
CA ASN A 215 8.70 3.59 -3.72
C ASN A 215 8.41 4.17 -5.11
N ASP A 216 8.81 3.46 -6.15
CA ASP A 216 8.66 3.88 -7.53
C ASP A 216 7.18 3.98 -7.93
N MET A 217 6.35 3.01 -7.53
CA MET A 217 4.92 3.08 -7.77
C MET A 217 4.28 4.31 -7.12
N ALA A 218 4.69 4.63 -5.88
CA ALA A 218 4.17 5.81 -5.19
C ALA A 218 4.60 7.13 -5.86
N ARG A 219 5.79 7.19 -6.47
CA ARG A 219 6.23 8.36 -7.25
C ARG A 219 5.37 8.53 -8.50
N CYS A 220 5.16 7.45 -9.24
CA CYS A 220 4.33 7.47 -10.45
C CYS A 220 2.89 7.90 -10.15
N LEU A 221 2.33 7.38 -9.05
CA LEU A 221 1.00 7.74 -8.56
C LEU A 221 0.96 9.07 -7.78
N ARG A 222 2.07 9.81 -7.71
CA ARG A 222 2.20 11.12 -7.04
C ARG A 222 1.93 11.13 -5.52
N TRP A 223 2.00 9.97 -4.86
CA TRP A 223 2.01 9.84 -3.40
C TRP A 223 3.37 10.17 -2.77
N GLY A 224 4.40 10.37 -3.59
CA GLY A 224 5.70 10.89 -3.18
C GLY A 224 6.78 9.83 -2.95
N GLY A 225 8.00 10.31 -2.66
CA GLY A 225 9.20 9.48 -2.62
C GLY A 225 9.40 8.67 -1.34
N GLY A 226 8.73 9.07 -0.26
CA GLY A 226 8.67 8.33 0.98
C GLY A 226 8.14 9.17 2.13
N TYR A 227 7.55 8.50 3.11
CA TYR A 227 6.89 9.12 4.24
C TYR A 227 7.90 9.68 5.25
N GLU A 228 7.71 10.94 5.62
CA GLU A 228 8.62 11.69 6.50
C GLU A 228 7.96 12.11 7.81
N GLY A 229 6.87 11.43 8.20
CA GLY A 229 6.19 11.69 9.46
C GLY A 229 5.09 12.74 9.41
N ALA A 230 4.59 13.08 8.22
CA ALA A 230 3.39 13.92 8.05
C ALA A 230 2.20 13.39 8.88
N GLU A 231 1.26 14.26 9.25
CA GLU A 231 0.13 13.80 10.05
C GLU A 231 -0.81 12.92 9.23
N LEU A 232 -1.14 11.74 9.76
CA LEU A 232 -1.92 10.76 9.00
C LEU A 232 -3.34 11.26 8.69
N THR A 233 -3.85 12.22 9.45
CA THR A 233 -5.12 12.90 9.15
C THR A 233 -5.06 13.76 7.90
N GLU A 234 -3.89 14.27 7.52
CA GLU A 234 -3.67 14.99 6.26
C GLU A 234 -3.67 14.01 5.09
N ILE A 235 -2.95 12.88 5.23
CA ILE A 235 -2.97 11.79 4.25
C ILE A 235 -4.40 11.27 4.00
N LEU A 236 -5.22 11.12 5.04
CA LEU A 236 -6.62 10.71 4.88
C LEU A 236 -7.43 11.73 4.06
N LYS A 237 -7.19 13.04 4.24
CA LYS A 237 -7.84 14.08 3.42
C LYS A 237 -7.34 14.07 1.98
N GLU A 238 -6.06 13.82 1.76
CA GLU A 238 -5.50 13.66 0.41
C GLU A 238 -6.12 12.47 -0.31
N ILE A 239 -6.33 11.34 0.38
CA ILE A 239 -7.03 10.17 -0.18
C ILE A 239 -8.48 10.51 -0.54
N GLU A 240 -9.18 11.26 0.31
CA GLU A 240 -10.55 11.70 0.04
C GLU A 240 -10.64 12.59 -1.20
N ALA A 241 -9.66 13.48 -1.41
CA ALA A 241 -9.60 14.41 -2.53
C ALA A 241 -8.91 13.82 -3.79
N SER A 242 -8.34 12.62 -3.70
CA SER A 242 -7.57 12.01 -4.79
C SER A 242 -8.44 11.57 -5.97
N GLU A 243 -7.82 11.53 -7.14
CA GLU A 243 -8.40 10.98 -8.36
C GLU A 243 -7.99 9.51 -8.53
N VAL A 244 -8.90 8.71 -9.07
CA VAL A 244 -8.63 7.32 -9.39
C VAL A 244 -8.08 7.25 -10.81
N ILE A 245 -6.90 6.65 -10.94
CA ILE A 245 -6.27 6.39 -12.23
C ILE A 245 -6.13 4.87 -12.45
N PRO A 246 -6.41 4.37 -13.66
CA PRO A 246 -6.11 2.99 -14.01
C PRO A 246 -4.59 2.73 -13.92
N LEU A 247 -4.23 1.48 -13.63
CA LEU A 247 -2.86 0.99 -13.63
C LEU A 247 -2.83 -0.29 -14.46
N ASP A 248 -2.06 -0.28 -15.54
CA ASP A 248 -1.79 -1.48 -16.32
C ASP A 248 -0.89 -2.41 -15.51
N ARG A 249 -1.11 -3.72 -15.65
CA ARG A 249 -0.38 -4.77 -14.96
C ARG A 249 -0.19 -5.92 -15.94
N TRP A 250 1.06 -6.30 -16.18
CA TRP A 250 1.40 -7.25 -17.23
C TRP A 250 1.64 -8.63 -16.66
N SER A 251 0.98 -9.63 -17.22
CA SER A 251 1.32 -11.02 -16.94
C SER A 251 2.43 -11.50 -17.88
N PHE A 252 3.36 -12.29 -17.36
CA PHE A 252 4.38 -12.96 -18.16
C PHE A 252 4.48 -14.43 -17.76
N GLN A 253 5.00 -15.26 -18.66
CA GLN A 253 5.24 -16.68 -18.44
C GLN A 253 6.68 -16.99 -18.80
N VAL A 254 7.34 -17.80 -17.97
CA VAL A 254 8.65 -18.36 -18.27
C VAL A 254 8.43 -19.78 -18.75
N ILE A 255 8.86 -20.06 -19.98
CA ILE A 255 8.70 -21.38 -20.61
C ILE A 255 10.10 -21.97 -20.77
N PRO A 256 10.43 -23.06 -20.05
CA PRO A 256 11.72 -23.71 -20.18
C PRO A 256 11.84 -24.37 -21.55
N ASN A 257 13.05 -24.33 -22.13
CA ASN A 257 13.34 -25.01 -23.39
C ASN A 257 13.23 -26.54 -23.26
N ASN A 258 13.53 -27.08 -22.07
CA ASN A 258 13.44 -28.50 -21.76
C ASN A 258 12.50 -28.75 -20.57
N PRO A 259 11.30 -29.31 -20.79
CA PRO A 259 10.31 -29.55 -19.73
C PRO A 259 10.75 -30.54 -18.64
N GLN A 260 11.85 -31.27 -18.86
CA GLN A 260 12.36 -32.27 -17.93
C GLN A 260 13.39 -31.72 -16.94
N GLU A 261 13.86 -30.49 -17.13
CA GLU A 261 14.79 -29.84 -16.20
C GLU A 261 14.04 -29.30 -14.99
N VAL A 262 14.55 -29.63 -13.79
CA VAL A 262 14.01 -29.09 -12.54
C VAL A 262 14.54 -27.68 -12.39
N GLU A 263 13.73 -26.70 -12.79
CA GLU A 263 14.03 -25.28 -12.63
C GLU A 263 13.46 -24.73 -11.30
N ASP A 264 14.03 -23.63 -10.84
CA ASP A 264 13.50 -22.88 -9.72
C ASP A 264 12.12 -22.30 -10.08
N PRO A 265 11.14 -22.33 -9.15
CA PRO A 265 9.82 -21.80 -9.42
C PRO A 265 9.87 -20.28 -9.65
N VAL A 266 9.17 -19.81 -10.68
CA VAL A 266 9.01 -18.37 -10.93
C VAL A 266 8.20 -17.75 -9.77
N PRO A 267 8.77 -16.81 -9.01
CA PRO A 267 8.14 -16.34 -7.79
C PRO A 267 6.93 -15.43 -8.04
N TYR A 268 6.87 -14.76 -9.19
CA TYR A 268 5.80 -13.84 -9.58
C TYR A 268 5.61 -13.88 -11.09
N GLU A 269 4.36 -13.87 -11.54
CA GLU A 269 3.98 -13.84 -12.97
C GLU A 269 3.41 -12.49 -13.39
N ILE A 270 3.37 -11.50 -12.49
CA ILE A 270 2.81 -10.17 -12.74
C ILE A 270 3.87 -9.08 -12.57
N ILE A 271 3.97 -8.20 -13.56
CA ILE A 271 4.81 -7.01 -13.59
C ILE A 271 3.95 -5.80 -13.22
N ASN A 272 4.22 -5.23 -12.04
CA ASN A 272 3.57 -4.00 -11.59
C ASN A 272 4.43 -2.75 -11.87
N ASN A 273 5.75 -2.87 -11.79
CA ASN A 273 6.69 -1.75 -11.99
C ASN A 273 7.55 -1.99 -13.23
N TYR A 274 8.41 -3.00 -13.16
CA TYR A 274 9.28 -3.41 -14.25
C TYR A 274 9.71 -4.86 -14.06
N PHE A 275 10.21 -5.46 -15.13
CA PHE A 275 10.89 -6.75 -15.17
C PHE A 275 12.23 -6.55 -15.86
N SER A 276 13.30 -7.16 -15.37
CA SER A 276 14.62 -6.99 -15.94
C SER A 276 15.41 -8.29 -16.02
N ILE A 277 16.32 -8.34 -16.99
CA ILE A 277 17.30 -9.41 -17.19
C ILE A 277 18.68 -8.76 -17.29
N GLY A 278 19.70 -9.41 -16.72
CA GLY A 278 21.08 -8.95 -16.80
C GLY A 278 21.55 -8.15 -15.59
N VAL A 279 22.33 -7.10 -15.85
CA VAL A 279 23.06 -6.35 -14.82
C VAL A 279 22.16 -5.81 -13.71
N ASP A 280 20.96 -5.30 -14.04
CA ASP A 280 19.99 -4.83 -13.05
C ASP A 280 19.48 -5.95 -12.15
N ALA A 281 19.07 -7.07 -12.75
CA ALA A 281 18.60 -8.26 -12.02
C ALA A 281 19.69 -8.80 -11.07
N SER A 282 20.97 -8.80 -11.50
CA SER A 282 22.12 -9.18 -10.65
C SER A 282 22.23 -8.31 -9.40
N ILE A 283 22.17 -6.99 -9.56
CA ILE A 283 22.28 -6.02 -8.46
C ILE A 283 21.07 -6.13 -7.52
N ALA A 284 19.86 -6.18 -8.09
CA ALA A 284 18.62 -6.31 -7.34
C ALA A 284 18.61 -7.60 -6.50
N HIS A 285 19.06 -8.72 -7.10
CA HIS A 285 19.22 -9.99 -6.40
C HIS A 285 20.22 -9.89 -5.25
N ARG A 286 21.43 -9.37 -5.50
CA ARG A 286 22.46 -9.19 -4.47
C ARG A 286 21.99 -8.30 -3.33
N PHE A 287 21.30 -7.20 -3.63
CA PHE A 287 20.70 -6.31 -2.64
C PHE A 287 19.66 -7.06 -1.79
N HIS A 288 18.76 -7.80 -2.43
CA HIS A 288 17.73 -8.58 -1.77
C HIS A 288 18.33 -9.64 -0.83
N SER A 289 19.25 -10.47 -1.33
CA SER A 289 19.90 -11.53 -0.53
C SER A 289 20.66 -10.97 0.67
N MET A 290 21.34 -9.82 0.52
CA MET A 290 22.03 -9.17 1.63
C MET A 290 21.06 -8.61 2.66
N ARG A 291 19.91 -8.09 2.21
CA ARG A 291 18.84 -7.58 3.08
C ARG A 291 18.19 -8.67 3.90
N GLU A 292 17.96 -9.85 3.31
CA GLU A 292 17.42 -11.00 4.04
C GLU A 292 18.42 -11.55 5.06
N LYS A 293 19.70 -11.66 4.70
CA LYS A 293 20.75 -12.14 5.61
C LYS A 293 21.03 -11.18 6.77
N HIS A 294 20.92 -9.87 6.56
CA HIS A 294 21.31 -8.85 7.55
C HIS A 294 20.29 -7.71 7.70
N PRO A 295 19.02 -7.98 8.07
CA PRO A 295 17.95 -6.98 8.06
C PRO A 295 18.24 -5.74 8.93
N GLN A 296 18.94 -5.92 10.06
CA GLN A 296 19.36 -4.85 10.96
C GLN A 296 20.23 -3.78 10.29
N ARG A 297 20.90 -4.15 9.19
CA ARG A 297 21.74 -3.24 8.43
C ARG A 297 20.98 -2.41 7.38
N PHE A 298 19.69 -2.70 7.15
CA PHE A 298 18.86 -2.09 6.11
C PHE A 298 17.72 -1.21 6.67
N ASN A 299 17.97 -0.56 7.81
CA ASN A 299 16.97 0.22 8.54
C ASN A 299 16.90 1.71 8.14
N SER A 300 17.68 2.15 7.14
CA SER A 300 17.75 3.55 6.73
C SER A 300 17.68 3.66 5.21
N ARG A 301 16.75 4.49 4.70
CA ARG A 301 16.59 4.76 3.26
C ARG A 301 17.90 5.24 2.62
N MET A 302 18.58 6.20 3.25
CA MET A 302 19.85 6.75 2.75
C MET A 302 20.96 5.68 2.69
N LYS A 303 21.12 4.88 3.75
CA LYS A 303 22.11 3.79 3.76
C LYS A 303 21.78 2.71 2.73
N ASN A 304 20.50 2.42 2.53
CA ASN A 304 20.05 1.44 1.55
C ASN A 304 20.37 1.92 0.12
N LYS A 305 20.12 3.20 -0.18
CA LYS A 305 20.51 3.81 -1.48
C LYS A 305 22.01 3.74 -1.71
N LEU A 306 22.82 4.10 -0.70
CA LEU A 306 24.28 4.03 -0.80
C LEU A 306 24.78 2.60 -1.09
N ARG A 307 24.19 1.59 -0.45
CA ARG A 307 24.52 0.18 -0.73
C ARG A 307 24.13 -0.27 -2.12
N TYR A 308 23.01 0.22 -2.64
CA TYR A 308 22.60 -0.07 -4.00
C TYR A 308 23.65 0.46 -4.99
N LEU A 309 24.13 1.68 -4.76
CA LEU A 309 25.25 2.27 -5.51
C LEU A 309 26.55 1.47 -5.35
N GLU A 310 26.90 1.02 -4.14
CA GLU A 310 28.08 0.15 -3.91
C GLU A 310 27.97 -1.17 -4.69
N PHE A 311 26.78 -1.78 -4.76
CA PHE A 311 26.59 -3.00 -5.55
C PHE A 311 26.63 -2.72 -7.04
N ALA A 312 26.02 -1.63 -7.52
CA ALA A 312 26.08 -1.21 -8.91
C ALA A 312 27.53 -0.98 -9.37
N THR A 313 28.32 -0.24 -8.59
CA THR A 313 29.75 0.00 -8.88
C THR A 313 30.55 -1.30 -8.88
N SER A 314 30.27 -2.23 -7.96
CA SER A 314 30.91 -3.55 -7.95
C SER A 314 30.58 -4.38 -9.18
N GLU A 315 29.33 -4.33 -9.67
CA GLU A 315 28.92 -5.07 -10.87
C GLU A 315 29.48 -4.45 -12.15
N SER A 316 29.59 -3.11 -12.24
CA SER A 316 30.29 -2.46 -13.36
C SER A 316 31.75 -2.92 -13.49
N ILE A 317 32.41 -3.22 -12.37
CA ILE A 317 33.81 -3.69 -12.36
C ILE A 317 33.88 -5.18 -12.71
N SER A 318 32.98 -6.01 -12.18
CA SER A 318 32.97 -7.45 -12.44
C SER A 318 32.48 -7.79 -13.85
N ALA A 319 31.62 -6.94 -14.42
CA ALA A 319 31.09 -7.05 -15.77
C ALA A 319 30.46 -8.41 -16.08
N SER A 320 29.70 -8.92 -15.11
CA SER A 320 29.12 -10.27 -15.09
C SER A 320 28.19 -10.57 -16.28
N CYS A 321 27.62 -9.54 -16.92
CA CYS A 321 26.61 -9.66 -17.98
C CYS A 321 27.06 -9.23 -19.39
N LYS A 322 28.37 -9.02 -19.64
CA LYS A 322 28.89 -8.47 -20.93
C LYS A 322 28.54 -9.22 -22.21
N LYS A 323 28.08 -10.47 -22.13
CA LYS A 323 27.70 -11.31 -23.28
C LYS A 323 26.21 -11.64 -23.32
N LEU A 324 25.40 -10.94 -22.53
CA LEU A 324 23.96 -11.23 -22.47
C LEU A 324 23.30 -11.11 -23.84
N ILE A 325 23.71 -10.12 -24.64
CA ILE A 325 23.16 -9.86 -25.97
C ILE A 325 23.36 -11.03 -26.96
N ASP A 326 24.42 -11.83 -26.77
CA ASP A 326 24.71 -13.01 -27.61
C ASP A 326 23.73 -14.17 -27.33
N CYS A 327 22.92 -14.07 -26.27
CA CYS A 327 22.00 -15.10 -25.82
C CYS A 327 20.53 -14.63 -25.84
N LEU A 328 20.24 -13.45 -26.38
CA LEU A 328 18.91 -12.86 -26.37
C LEU A 328 18.37 -12.66 -27.79
N GLU A 329 17.18 -13.20 -28.02
CA GLU A 329 16.31 -12.84 -29.13
C GLU A 329 15.07 -12.19 -28.55
N ILE A 330 14.75 -10.98 -29.02
CA ILE A 330 13.58 -10.22 -28.55
C ILE A 330 12.67 -9.95 -29.73
N GLU A 331 11.41 -10.35 -29.60
CA GLU A 331 10.37 -10.11 -30.57
C GLU A 331 9.23 -9.34 -29.90
N CYS A 332 8.84 -8.21 -30.49
CA CYS A 332 7.70 -7.42 -30.04
C CYS A 332 6.60 -7.48 -31.11
N CYS A 333 5.45 -8.09 -30.80
CA CYS A 333 4.30 -8.27 -31.68
C CYS A 333 4.69 -8.70 -33.13
N GLY A 334 5.44 -9.80 -33.28
CA GLY A 334 5.87 -10.26 -34.60
C GLY A 334 7.10 -9.55 -35.18
N SER A 335 7.59 -8.49 -34.52
CA SER A 335 8.70 -7.67 -34.99
C SER A 335 9.98 -7.96 -34.19
N PRO A 336 10.99 -8.61 -34.78
CA PRO A 336 12.26 -8.86 -34.09
C PRO A 336 13.03 -7.55 -33.89
N LEU A 337 13.54 -7.34 -32.68
CA LEU A 337 14.39 -6.20 -32.35
C LEU A 337 15.83 -6.50 -32.75
N LYS A 338 16.43 -5.63 -33.57
CA LYS A 338 17.85 -5.73 -33.94
C LYS A 338 18.71 -5.17 -32.81
N LEU A 339 19.27 -6.07 -32.00
CA LEU A 339 20.16 -5.72 -30.89
C LEU A 339 21.62 -5.53 -31.33
N ASN A 340 21.95 -5.98 -32.55
CA ASN A 340 23.29 -5.99 -33.11
C ASN A 340 23.86 -4.55 -33.17
N ASN A 341 25.08 -4.36 -32.67
CA ASN A 341 25.84 -3.11 -32.53
C ASN A 341 25.77 -2.38 -31.16
N ARG A 342 25.23 -3.01 -30.11
CA ARG A 342 25.22 -2.41 -28.76
C ARG A 342 25.88 -3.32 -27.73
N SER A 343 26.64 -2.76 -26.80
CA SER A 343 27.20 -3.49 -25.65
C SER A 343 26.19 -3.52 -24.50
N LEU A 344 25.03 -4.15 -24.73
CA LEU A 344 23.99 -4.25 -23.71
C LEU A 344 24.36 -5.31 -22.67
N GLU A 345 24.38 -4.91 -21.41
CA GLU A 345 24.55 -5.76 -20.23
C GLU A 345 23.21 -6.10 -19.56
N GLY A 346 22.10 -5.52 -20.00
CA GLY A 346 20.77 -5.81 -19.49
C GLY A 346 19.62 -5.35 -20.40
N ILE A 347 18.42 -5.83 -20.10
CA ILE A 347 17.16 -5.39 -20.68
C ILE A 347 16.17 -5.15 -19.54
N ALA A 348 15.40 -4.07 -19.63
CA ALA A 348 14.30 -3.75 -18.72
C ALA A 348 13.00 -3.55 -19.50
N ILE A 349 11.96 -4.25 -19.07
CA ILE A 349 10.57 -4.08 -19.50
C ILE A 349 9.88 -3.22 -18.44
N LEU A 350 9.49 -1.99 -18.78
CA LEU A 350 8.93 -1.01 -17.85
C LEU A 350 7.42 -0.93 -18.03
N ASN A 351 6.70 -0.95 -16.91
CA ASN A 351 5.27 -0.64 -16.83
C ASN A 351 5.01 0.75 -16.25
N ILE A 352 5.99 1.32 -15.55
CA ILE A 352 5.89 2.65 -14.94
C ILE A 352 7.15 3.46 -15.24
N PRO A 353 7.06 4.80 -15.28
CA PRO A 353 8.17 5.68 -15.63
C PRO A 353 9.21 5.90 -14.52
N SER A 354 9.03 5.31 -13.34
CA SER A 354 9.95 5.40 -12.20
C SER A 354 10.58 4.04 -11.92
N ILE A 355 11.90 4.01 -11.78
CA ILE A 355 12.68 2.85 -11.39
C ILE A 355 13.84 3.28 -10.48
N HIS A 356 14.43 2.34 -9.74
CA HIS A 356 15.60 2.58 -8.86
C HIS A 356 15.39 3.66 -7.79
N GLY A 357 14.14 3.95 -7.41
CA GLY A 357 13.81 4.95 -6.42
C GLY A 357 13.72 6.38 -6.97
N GLY A 358 13.33 6.53 -8.23
CA GLY A 358 12.97 7.80 -8.87
C GLY A 358 13.64 8.09 -10.22
N SER A 359 14.47 7.19 -10.72
CA SER A 359 15.12 7.31 -12.02
C SER A 359 14.13 7.05 -13.15
N ASN A 360 14.28 7.76 -14.26
CA ASN A 360 13.48 7.56 -15.47
C ASN A 360 14.42 7.11 -16.59
N LEU A 361 14.42 5.81 -16.89
CA LEU A 361 15.28 5.22 -17.93
C LEU A 361 14.80 5.54 -19.35
N TRP A 362 13.52 5.88 -19.54
CA TRP A 362 12.98 6.27 -20.84
C TRP A 362 13.37 7.70 -21.22
N GLY A 363 13.59 8.55 -20.21
CA GLY A 363 13.91 9.95 -20.36
C GLY A 363 12.67 10.85 -20.50
N GLU A 364 12.92 12.14 -20.68
CA GLU A 364 11.86 13.13 -20.89
C GLU A 364 11.48 13.20 -22.38
N SER A 365 10.18 13.10 -22.66
CA SER A 365 9.67 13.26 -24.01
C SER A 365 9.76 14.73 -24.46
N LYS A 366 10.15 14.94 -25.73
CA LYS A 366 10.05 16.27 -26.33
C LYS A 366 8.60 16.54 -26.68
N LYS A 367 8.08 17.72 -26.30
CA LYS A 367 6.75 18.15 -26.73
C LYS A 367 6.68 18.11 -28.26
N PRO A 368 5.67 17.44 -28.85
CA PRO A 368 5.52 17.43 -30.29
C PRO A 368 5.13 18.83 -30.80
N ASP A 369 5.77 19.28 -31.88
CA ASP A 369 5.48 20.58 -32.51
C ASP A 369 4.10 20.64 -33.19
N SER A 370 3.42 19.49 -33.33
CA SER A 370 2.07 19.38 -33.88
C SER A 370 1.37 18.14 -33.32
N PRO A 371 0.03 18.16 -33.14
CA PRO A 371 -0.72 16.98 -32.74
C PRO A 371 -0.69 15.99 -33.91
N SER A 372 0.24 15.03 -33.86
CA SER A 372 0.25 13.95 -34.83
C SER A 372 -0.94 13.04 -34.55
N GLU A 373 -1.94 13.10 -35.44
CA GLU A 373 -2.90 12.00 -35.63
C GLU A 373 -2.15 10.78 -36.19
N GLY A 374 -1.36 10.14 -35.34
CA GLY A 374 -0.56 8.97 -35.67
C GLY A 374 -1.37 7.69 -35.50
N ARG A 375 -1.47 6.89 -36.56
CA ARG A 375 -1.91 5.49 -36.49
C ARG A 375 -1.36 4.82 -35.23
N ARG A 376 -2.23 4.25 -34.40
CA ARG A 376 -1.86 3.40 -33.27
C ARG A 376 -1.17 2.14 -33.80
N SER A 377 0.11 2.23 -34.11
CA SER A 377 0.94 1.05 -34.35
C SER A 377 1.00 0.25 -33.05
N GLU A 378 0.81 -1.06 -33.12
CA GLU A 378 0.93 -1.93 -31.93
C GLU A 378 2.35 -1.86 -31.36
N VAL A 379 3.36 -1.76 -32.24
CA VAL A 379 4.77 -1.62 -31.87
C VAL A 379 5.35 -0.35 -32.46
N ILE A 380 6.15 0.35 -31.67
CA ILE A 380 6.88 1.55 -32.08
C ILE A 380 8.38 1.24 -31.92
N THR A 381 9.09 1.12 -33.04
CA THR A 381 10.55 0.91 -33.07
C THR A 381 11.32 2.06 -33.72
N ASP A 382 10.61 3.00 -34.35
CA ASP A 382 11.23 4.16 -35.01
C ASP A 382 11.86 5.12 -33.98
N PRO A 383 13.18 5.37 -34.03
CA PRO A 383 13.86 6.20 -33.03
C PRO A 383 13.37 7.64 -32.94
N GLU A 384 12.88 8.24 -34.03
CA GLU A 384 12.38 9.63 -34.00
C GLU A 384 10.98 9.68 -33.40
N ILE A 385 10.15 8.67 -33.66
CA ILE A 385 8.84 8.54 -33.01
C ILE A 385 9.03 8.32 -31.50
N LEU A 386 9.93 7.40 -31.11
CA LEU A 386 10.20 7.07 -29.70
C LEU A 386 10.57 8.30 -28.85
N LYS A 387 11.29 9.30 -29.40
CA LYS A 387 11.63 10.55 -28.69
C LYS A 387 10.43 11.43 -28.33
N THR A 388 9.29 11.20 -28.97
CA THR A 388 8.05 11.97 -28.77
C THR A 388 7.01 11.21 -27.93
N VAL A 389 7.21 9.89 -27.74
CA VAL A 389 6.31 9.05 -26.95
C VAL A 389 6.50 9.36 -25.47
N THR A 390 5.38 9.59 -24.77
CA THR A 390 5.35 9.81 -23.32
C THR A 390 4.87 8.54 -22.65
N GLN A 391 5.57 8.10 -21.60
CA GLN A 391 5.14 6.95 -20.81
C GLN A 391 3.91 7.30 -19.98
N GLU A 392 2.89 6.44 -20.04
CA GLU A 392 1.68 6.54 -19.23
C GLU A 392 1.39 5.19 -18.58
N ILE A 393 0.98 5.19 -17.32
CA ILE A 393 0.77 3.94 -16.56
C ILE A 393 -0.53 3.19 -16.93
N SER A 394 -1.26 3.69 -17.93
CA SER A 394 -2.60 3.22 -18.29
C SER A 394 -2.89 3.26 -19.80
N ASP A 395 -1.86 3.36 -20.63
CA ASP A 395 -1.98 3.45 -22.09
C ASP A 395 -2.01 2.07 -22.79
N LYS A 396 -1.95 1.00 -22.01
CA LYS A 396 -1.88 -0.40 -22.43
C LYS A 396 -0.61 -0.70 -23.23
N ARG A 397 0.49 -0.05 -22.88
CA ARG A 397 1.83 -0.30 -23.43
C ARG A 397 2.82 -0.57 -22.29
N PHE A 398 3.93 -1.17 -22.67
CA PHE A 398 5.12 -1.27 -21.83
C PHE A 398 6.32 -0.87 -22.68
N GLU A 399 7.33 -0.35 -22.01
CA GLU A 399 8.56 0.08 -22.66
C GLU A 399 9.64 -0.98 -22.56
N VAL A 400 10.42 -1.15 -23.63
CA VAL A 400 11.59 -2.05 -23.64
C VAL A 400 12.84 -1.19 -23.74
N VAL A 401 13.65 -1.22 -22.68
CA VAL A 401 14.87 -0.41 -22.55
C VAL A 401 16.08 -1.34 -22.46
N GLY A 402 17.10 -1.07 -23.28
CA GLY A 402 18.40 -1.71 -23.16
C GLY A 402 19.29 -0.99 -22.16
N LEU A 403 20.03 -1.74 -21.36
CA LEU A 403 20.98 -1.23 -20.37
C LEU A 403 22.42 -1.51 -20.83
N GLU A 404 23.24 -0.49 -20.98
CA GLU A 404 24.65 -0.60 -21.38
C GLU A 404 25.59 -0.93 -20.21
N GLY A 405 25.12 -0.77 -18.97
CA GLY A 405 25.87 -1.13 -17.76
C GLY A 405 25.23 -0.58 -16.49
N ALA A 406 25.88 -0.78 -15.34
CA ALA A 406 25.28 -0.37 -14.06
C ALA A 406 25.28 1.13 -13.79
N ILE A 407 25.95 1.93 -14.62
CA ILE A 407 26.00 3.40 -14.49
C ILE A 407 24.63 4.02 -14.84
N GLU A 408 23.86 3.38 -15.71
CA GLU A 408 22.53 3.87 -16.13
C GLU A 408 21.45 3.70 -15.04
N MET A 409 21.78 3.01 -13.94
CA MET A 409 20.87 2.80 -12.79
C MET A 409 21.05 3.83 -11.66
N GLY A 410 21.83 4.89 -11.90
CA GLY A 410 22.23 5.91 -10.93
C GLY A 410 21.40 7.18 -10.95
#